data_AF-A0A3C1I390-F1
#
_entry.id   AF-A0A3C1I390-F1
#
_cell.length_a   1.000
_cell.length_b   1.000
_cell.length_c   1.000
_cell.angle_alpha   90.00
_cell.angle_beta   90.00
_cell.angle_gamma   90.00
#
_symmetry.space_group_name_H-M   'P 1'
#
loop_
_entity.id
_entity.type
_entity.pdbx_description
1 polymer ?
#
loop_
_entity_poly.entity_id
_entity_poly.type
_entity_poly.pdbx_seq_one_letter_code
_entity_poly.pdbx_strand_id
1 'polypeptide(L)'
;MRKTLIVPLIGLIFLTACSNSQPAIVKVNTPPDNATEEPELIEEITDNEKIDEFIEFPLDDEVVRVNLKQIPILYAYLQATTNPKSVIEKMKIDRLYSKENNDIYLLEFSCTDMGCSYLLLDESADNTGFLLADLASYEKAVISPDESKLLVKFNRYPEMKPPLSDVVVVDLINWQSLTLKNEENDHAILDFNWPIISASWIDNETVSISVPETIPQANEVEGNNANKGKVTTVQFHVTNKK
;
A
#
# COMPACT_ATOMS: atom_id res chain seq x y z
N MET A 1 17.61 68.60 -13.35
CA MET A 1 16.54 67.59 -13.19
C MET A 1 17.15 66.19 -13.23
N ARG A 2 17.39 65.58 -12.06
CA ARG A 2 17.90 64.21 -11.94
C ARG A 2 16.70 63.29 -11.70
N LYS A 3 16.42 62.37 -12.63
CA LYS A 3 15.41 61.33 -12.44
C LYS A 3 16.06 60.15 -11.72
N THR A 4 15.79 60.02 -10.43
CA THR A 4 16.08 58.80 -9.66
C THR A 4 15.08 57.72 -10.06
N LEU A 5 15.57 56.70 -10.74
CA LEU A 5 14.83 55.49 -11.10
C LEU A 5 14.68 54.64 -9.82
N ILE A 6 13.56 54.80 -9.12
CA ILE A 6 13.21 53.95 -7.97
C ILE A 6 12.61 52.67 -8.54
N VAL A 7 13.42 51.60 -8.56
CA VAL A 7 12.95 50.23 -8.80
C VAL A 7 12.28 49.75 -7.51
N PRO A 8 10.97 49.40 -7.49
CA PRO A 8 10.43 48.69 -6.35
C PRO A 8 10.77 47.21 -6.51
N LEU A 9 11.92 46.82 -5.96
CA LEU A 9 12.33 45.45 -5.65
C LEU A 9 11.60 44.98 -4.37
N ILE A 10 10.29 45.16 -4.30
CA ILE A 10 9.46 44.86 -3.12
C ILE A 10 8.19 44.18 -3.63
N GLY A 11 8.26 42.88 -3.81
CA GLY A 11 7.11 42.07 -4.23
C GLY A 11 7.41 40.59 -4.41
N LEU A 12 8.48 40.08 -3.75
CA LEU A 12 8.91 38.69 -3.90
C LEU A 12 9.32 38.05 -2.57
N ILE A 13 8.74 38.54 -1.47
CA ILE A 13 8.92 37.96 -0.13
C ILE A 13 7.52 37.69 0.40
N PHE A 14 7.30 36.46 0.89
CA PHE A 14 6.09 35.92 1.53
C PHE A 14 5.09 35.13 0.67
N LEU A 15 5.59 34.12 -0.05
CA LEU A 15 4.83 32.87 -0.23
C LEU A 15 5.62 31.69 0.35
N THR A 16 6.20 31.85 1.54
CA THR A 16 6.50 30.70 2.40
C THR A 16 5.21 30.33 3.10
N ALA A 17 4.32 29.66 2.36
CA ALA A 17 3.35 28.79 3.02
C ALA A 17 4.17 27.68 3.65
N CYS A 18 4.42 27.75 4.95
CA CYS A 18 4.89 26.60 5.71
C CYS A 18 3.78 25.54 5.56
N SER A 19 3.96 24.57 4.67
CA SER A 19 3.09 23.40 4.64
C SER A 19 3.28 22.73 5.99
N ASN A 20 2.22 22.70 6.78
CA ASN A 20 2.20 21.97 8.04
C ASN A 20 2.17 20.49 7.66
N SER A 21 3.35 19.90 7.41
CA SER A 21 3.51 18.55 6.87
C SER A 21 3.52 17.57 8.05
N GLN A 22 2.35 17.35 8.64
CA GLN A 22 2.16 16.22 9.56
C GLN A 22 2.15 14.92 8.74
N PRO A 23 2.82 13.86 9.20
CA PRO A 23 2.83 12.59 8.52
C PRO A 23 1.47 11.89 8.56
N ALA A 24 1.25 11.00 7.60
CA ALA A 24 0.03 10.19 7.55
C ALA A 24 -0.02 9.17 8.70
N ILE A 25 1.12 8.71 9.18
CA ILE A 25 1.26 7.83 10.35
C ILE A 25 2.06 8.51 11.46
N VAL A 26 1.60 8.36 12.70
CA VAL A 26 2.33 8.68 13.92
C VAL A 26 2.37 7.44 14.82
N LYS A 27 3.55 7.09 15.31
CA LYS A 27 3.72 5.99 16.27
C LYS A 27 3.66 6.46 17.70
N VAL A 28 3.04 5.65 18.55
CA VAL A 28 3.15 5.78 20.00
C VAL A 28 3.75 4.50 20.55
N ASN A 29 5.00 4.60 21.02
CA ASN A 29 5.69 3.49 21.65
C ASN A 29 5.04 3.21 23.02
N THR A 30 4.70 1.94 23.26
CA THR A 30 3.94 1.45 24.43
C THR A 30 2.43 1.69 24.30
N PRO A 31 1.66 0.64 23.96
CA PRO A 31 0.20 0.69 24.06
C PRO A 31 -0.22 1.06 25.49
N PRO A 32 -1.24 1.92 25.68
CA PRO A 32 -1.77 2.18 27.01
C PRO A 32 -2.27 0.87 27.65
N ASP A 33 -2.18 0.75 28.99
CA ASP A 33 -2.60 -0.45 29.75
C ASP A 33 -4.08 -0.88 29.50
N ASN A 34 -4.87 -0.02 28.85
CA ASN A 34 -6.27 -0.25 28.47
C ASN A 34 -6.50 -0.19 26.95
N ALA A 35 -5.48 -0.39 26.12
CA ALA A 35 -5.66 -0.45 24.67
C ALA A 35 -6.66 -1.56 24.32
N THR A 36 -7.75 -1.20 23.66
CA THR A 36 -8.65 -2.18 23.02
C THR A 36 -7.89 -2.90 21.91
N GLU A 37 -8.29 -4.14 21.57
CA GLU A 37 -7.70 -4.87 20.43
C GLU A 37 -8.21 -4.34 19.07
N GLU A 38 -9.25 -3.52 19.08
CA GLU A 38 -9.93 -3.02 17.87
C GLU A 38 -9.49 -1.59 17.53
N PRO A 39 -9.46 -1.21 16.23
CA PRO A 39 -9.16 0.16 15.83
C PRO A 39 -10.24 1.15 16.30
N GLU A 40 -9.83 2.36 16.68
CA GLU A 40 -10.73 3.40 17.19
C GLU A 40 -10.51 4.76 16.51
N LEU A 41 -11.60 5.48 16.26
CA LEU A 41 -11.56 6.88 15.82
C LEU A 41 -11.40 7.80 17.02
N ILE A 42 -10.34 8.61 17.02
CA ILE A 42 -10.07 9.62 18.04
C ILE A 42 -10.01 11.03 17.43
N GLU A 43 -10.38 12.02 18.24
CA GLU A 43 -10.27 13.43 17.90
C GLU A 43 -9.24 14.09 18.84
N GLU A 44 -8.28 14.81 18.27
CA GLU A 44 -7.32 15.60 19.02
C GLU A 44 -7.42 17.09 18.66
N ILE A 45 -7.42 17.94 19.68
CA ILE A 45 -7.37 19.38 19.51
C ILE A 45 -5.91 19.79 19.45
N THR A 46 -5.47 20.26 18.30
CA THR A 46 -4.12 20.81 18.12
C THR A 46 -3.99 22.23 18.71
N ASP A 47 -2.76 22.68 18.90
CA ASP A 47 -2.42 24.03 19.43
C ASP A 47 -3.07 25.20 18.67
N ASN A 48 -3.51 24.96 17.42
CA ASN A 48 -4.21 25.94 16.58
C ASN A 48 -5.74 25.83 16.65
N GLU A 49 -6.29 25.17 17.69
CA GLU A 49 -7.73 24.92 17.87
C GLU A 49 -8.38 24.13 16.71
N LYS A 50 -7.56 23.43 15.91
CA LYS A 50 -8.06 22.54 14.86
C LYS A 50 -8.24 21.14 15.44
N ILE A 51 -9.40 20.55 15.18
CA ILE A 51 -9.70 19.15 15.47
C ILE A 51 -9.08 18.31 14.36
N ASP A 52 -8.09 17.48 14.70
CA ASP A 52 -7.53 16.45 13.83
C ASP A 52 -8.14 15.09 14.20
N GLU A 53 -8.52 14.32 13.18
CA GLU A 53 -9.14 13.01 13.33
C GLU A 53 -8.11 11.93 13.00
N PHE A 54 -7.93 10.98 13.91
CA PHE A 54 -7.04 9.85 13.74
C PHE A 54 -7.78 8.54 13.91
N ILE A 55 -7.35 7.50 13.18
CA ILE A 55 -7.67 6.13 13.55
C ILE A 55 -6.47 5.54 14.27
N GLU A 56 -6.66 5.08 15.50
CA GLU A 56 -5.64 4.34 16.23
C GLU A 56 -5.77 2.85 15.95
N PHE A 57 -4.65 2.25 15.58
CA PHE A 57 -4.52 0.82 15.37
C PHE A 57 -3.56 0.24 16.40
N PRO A 58 -4.07 -0.55 17.36
CA PRO A 58 -3.24 -1.26 18.31
C PRO A 58 -2.50 -2.41 17.61
N LEU A 59 -1.17 -2.45 17.73
CA LEU A 59 -0.33 -3.57 17.33
C LEU A 59 0.32 -4.18 18.59
N ASP A 60 0.96 -5.35 18.45
CA ASP A 60 1.55 -6.09 19.57
C ASP A 60 2.56 -5.26 20.39
N ASP A 61 3.34 -4.39 19.73
CA ASP A 61 4.44 -3.61 20.32
C ASP A 61 4.27 -2.09 20.25
N GLU A 62 3.25 -1.58 19.54
CA GLU A 62 3.04 -0.15 19.33
C GLU A 62 1.57 0.21 19.08
N VAL A 63 1.25 1.50 19.07
CA VAL A 63 -0.01 2.01 18.52
C VAL A 63 0.31 2.85 17.29
N VAL A 64 -0.28 2.49 16.16
CA VAL A 64 -0.15 3.20 14.88
C VAL A 64 -1.33 4.14 14.72
N ARG A 65 -1.08 5.45 14.65
CA ARG A 65 -2.11 6.47 14.51
C ARG A 65 -2.14 7.01 13.10
N VAL A 66 -3.24 6.80 12.39
CA VAL A 66 -3.43 7.21 11.00
C VAL A 66 -4.21 8.53 10.93
N ASN A 67 -3.57 9.60 10.45
CA ASN A 67 -4.20 10.92 10.30
C ASN A 67 -5.11 10.94 9.05
N LEU A 68 -6.42 11.03 9.27
CA LEU A 68 -7.40 10.97 8.17
C LEU A 68 -7.28 12.13 7.18
N LYS A 69 -6.86 13.32 7.64
CA LYS A 69 -6.70 14.48 6.73
C LYS A 69 -5.57 14.29 5.73
N GLN A 70 -4.58 13.46 6.06
CA GLN A 70 -3.41 13.21 5.21
C GLN A 70 -3.65 12.08 4.21
N ILE A 71 -4.77 11.33 4.31
CA ILE A 71 -5.09 10.22 3.42
C ILE A 71 -6.46 10.47 2.77
N PRO A 72 -6.52 11.25 1.66
CA PRO A 72 -7.78 11.68 1.06
C PRO A 72 -8.71 10.53 0.65
N ILE A 73 -8.14 9.42 0.18
CA ILE A 73 -8.93 8.25 -0.25
C ILE A 73 -9.64 7.58 0.94
N LEU A 74 -8.96 7.46 2.07
CA LEU A 74 -9.52 6.88 3.30
C LEU A 74 -10.58 7.81 3.89
N TYR A 75 -10.28 9.12 3.94
CA TYR A 75 -11.24 10.13 4.39
C TYR A 75 -12.51 10.11 3.53
N ALA A 76 -12.38 10.12 2.20
CA ALA A 76 -13.53 10.08 1.29
C ALA A 76 -14.36 8.81 1.48
N TYR A 77 -13.71 7.66 1.68
CA TYR A 77 -14.38 6.39 1.95
C TYR A 77 -15.22 6.42 3.23
N LEU A 78 -14.65 6.94 4.33
CA LEU A 78 -15.34 7.05 5.62
C LEU A 78 -16.53 8.01 5.54
N GLN A 79 -16.37 9.15 4.85
CA GLN A 79 -17.46 10.12 4.65
C GLN A 79 -18.61 9.55 3.80
N ALA A 80 -18.34 8.61 2.91
CA ALA A 80 -19.36 7.94 2.10
C ALA A 80 -20.10 6.83 2.86
N THR A 81 -19.65 6.47 4.06
CA THR A 81 -20.16 5.35 4.84
C THR A 81 -21.23 5.80 5.85
N THR A 82 -22.33 5.07 5.97
CA THR A 82 -23.42 5.40 6.90
C THR A 82 -23.03 5.23 8.37
N ASN A 83 -22.16 4.27 8.68
CA ASN A 83 -21.65 4.01 10.02
C ASN A 83 -20.11 3.84 9.98
N PRO A 84 -19.35 4.95 10.00
CA PRO A 84 -17.89 4.92 9.93
C PRO A 84 -17.25 4.05 11.01
N LYS A 85 -17.78 4.10 12.25
CA LYS A 85 -17.25 3.31 13.38
C LYS A 85 -17.25 1.81 13.07
N SER A 86 -18.38 1.26 12.61
CA SER A 86 -18.50 -0.17 12.27
C SER A 86 -17.60 -0.63 11.12
N VAL A 87 -17.15 0.32 10.30
CA VAL A 87 -16.23 0.05 9.18
C VAL A 87 -14.78 0.17 9.64
N ILE A 88 -14.47 1.11 10.52
CA ILE A 88 -13.15 1.26 11.17
C ILE A 88 -12.82 0.02 12.00
N GLU A 89 -13.78 -0.52 12.76
CA GLU A 89 -13.63 -1.78 13.53
C GLU A 89 -13.24 -2.99 12.65
N LYS A 90 -13.46 -2.93 11.33
CA LYS A 90 -13.10 -3.98 10.37
C LYS A 90 -11.81 -3.71 9.62
N MET A 91 -11.23 -2.52 9.76
CA MET A 91 -9.93 -2.20 9.17
C MET A 91 -8.84 -2.95 9.90
N LYS A 92 -7.74 -3.22 9.20
CA LYS A 92 -6.54 -3.82 9.79
C LYS A 92 -5.32 -3.11 9.27
N ILE A 93 -4.30 -3.01 10.10
CA ILE A 93 -3.00 -2.53 9.68
C ILE A 93 -1.96 -3.59 10.04
N ASP A 94 -1.07 -3.88 9.10
CA ASP A 94 0.04 -4.81 9.32
C ASP A 94 1.36 -4.09 9.06
N ARG A 95 2.36 -4.32 9.92
CA ARG A 95 3.73 -3.89 9.65
C ARG A 95 4.36 -4.83 8.63
N LEU A 96 4.62 -4.35 7.41
CA LEU A 96 5.23 -5.16 6.35
C LEU A 96 6.75 -5.24 6.47
N TYR A 97 7.38 -4.14 6.86
CA TYR A 97 8.83 -4.03 6.92
C TYR A 97 9.25 -2.92 7.89
N SER A 98 10.32 -3.17 8.64
CA SER A 98 10.93 -2.17 9.52
C SER A 98 12.32 -1.79 9.02
N LYS A 99 12.55 -0.50 8.84
CA LYS A 99 13.88 0.08 8.62
C LYS A 99 14.26 0.93 9.83
N GLU A 100 15.55 1.12 10.08
CA GLU A 100 16.06 1.86 11.26
C GLU A 100 15.35 3.18 11.57
N ASN A 101 14.77 3.87 10.57
CA ASN A 101 14.10 5.16 10.75
C ASN A 101 12.75 5.29 10.02
N ASN A 102 12.20 4.20 9.48
CA ASN A 102 10.90 4.26 8.78
C ASN A 102 10.30 2.86 8.66
N ASP A 103 9.14 2.66 9.29
CA ASP A 103 8.39 1.42 9.09
C ASP A 103 7.35 1.58 7.99
N ILE A 104 7.11 0.49 7.29
CA ILE A 104 6.15 0.40 6.19
C ILE A 104 4.98 -0.43 6.64
N TYR A 105 3.79 0.14 6.49
CA TYR A 105 2.52 -0.44 6.91
C TYR A 105 1.60 -0.70 5.73
N LEU A 106 0.80 -1.75 5.84
CA LEU A 106 -0.28 -2.05 4.92
C LEU A 106 -1.61 -1.90 5.64
N LEU A 107 -2.38 -0.88 5.27
CA LEU A 107 -3.74 -0.67 5.76
C LEU A 107 -4.73 -1.38 4.82
N GLU A 108 -5.44 -2.36 5.37
CA GLU A 108 -6.58 -3.05 4.77
C GLU A 108 -7.87 -2.29 5.14
N PHE A 109 -8.63 -1.86 4.11
CA PHE A 109 -9.88 -1.12 4.28
C PHE A 109 -10.90 -1.48 3.19
N SER A 110 -12.14 -1.01 3.32
CA SER A 110 -13.20 -1.25 2.33
C SER A 110 -13.43 -2.74 1.98
N CYS A 111 -13.39 -3.60 2.98
CA CYS A 111 -13.57 -5.03 2.82
C CYS A 111 -15.01 -5.44 2.49
N THR A 112 -15.14 -6.34 1.52
CA THR A 112 -16.36 -7.05 1.12
C THR A 112 -16.07 -8.54 1.00
N ASP A 113 -17.09 -9.35 0.72
CA ASP A 113 -16.90 -10.79 0.44
C ASP A 113 -15.98 -11.07 -0.76
N MET A 114 -15.78 -10.09 -1.64
CA MET A 114 -14.92 -10.20 -2.82
C MET A 114 -13.45 -9.80 -2.58
N GLY A 115 -13.16 -9.19 -1.44
CA GLY A 115 -11.84 -8.65 -1.10
C GLY A 115 -11.88 -7.26 -0.49
N CYS A 116 -10.70 -6.70 -0.26
CA CYS A 116 -10.45 -5.41 0.36
C CYS A 116 -9.63 -4.50 -0.56
N SER A 117 -9.57 -3.23 -0.21
CA SER A 117 -8.64 -2.24 -0.75
C SER A 117 -7.44 -2.10 0.20
N TYR A 118 -6.26 -1.78 -0.35
CA TYR A 118 -5.01 -1.76 0.41
C TYR A 118 -4.22 -0.47 0.18
N LEU A 119 -3.86 0.21 1.26
CA LEU A 119 -2.99 1.39 1.25
C LEU A 119 -1.63 1.04 1.84
N LEU A 120 -0.56 1.40 1.14
CA LEU A 120 0.79 1.38 1.69
C LEU A 120 1.08 2.73 2.35
N LEU A 121 1.55 2.68 3.58
CA LEU A 121 1.77 3.83 4.44
C LEU A 121 3.17 3.79 5.06
N ASP A 122 3.70 4.94 5.40
CA ASP A 122 4.91 5.11 6.20
C ASP A 122 4.83 6.37 7.06
N GLU A 123 5.90 6.64 7.82
CA GLU A 123 5.97 7.79 8.72
C GLU A 123 6.39 9.08 8.01
N SER A 124 6.58 9.05 6.69
CA SER A 124 6.97 10.24 5.92
C SER A 124 5.79 11.19 5.75
N ALA A 125 6.08 12.49 5.70
CA ALA A 125 5.05 13.50 5.46
C ALA A 125 4.64 13.62 3.99
N ASP A 126 5.43 13.06 3.08
CA ASP A 126 5.16 13.10 1.64
C ASP A 126 4.22 11.96 1.20
N ASN A 127 4.12 10.89 1.98
CA ASN A 127 3.24 9.77 1.68
C ASN A 127 1.83 9.98 2.23
N THR A 128 0.90 10.28 1.33
CA THR A 128 -0.53 10.46 1.65
C THR A 128 -1.33 9.15 1.53
N GLY A 129 -0.65 8.00 1.56
CA GLY A 129 -1.22 6.67 1.34
C GLY A 129 -1.27 6.27 -0.13
N PHE A 130 -0.46 5.28 -0.47
CA PHE A 130 -0.35 4.74 -1.82
C PHE A 130 -1.29 3.54 -2.00
N LEU A 131 -2.33 3.68 -2.84
CA LEU A 131 -3.28 2.59 -3.13
C LEU A 131 -2.57 1.50 -3.95
N LEU A 132 -2.41 0.32 -3.36
CA LEU A 132 -1.75 -0.83 -4.00
C LEU A 132 -2.71 -1.70 -4.79
N ALA A 133 -3.86 -1.99 -4.21
CA ALA A 133 -4.85 -2.88 -4.80
C ALA A 133 -6.25 -2.52 -4.32
N ASP A 134 -7.23 -2.90 -5.12
CA ASP A 134 -8.64 -2.77 -4.80
C ASP A 134 -9.36 -4.10 -5.07
N LEU A 135 -10.38 -4.42 -4.28
CA LEU A 135 -11.15 -5.66 -4.34
C LEU A 135 -10.25 -6.89 -4.53
N ALA A 136 -9.26 -7.05 -3.66
CA ALA A 136 -8.30 -8.15 -3.70
C ALA A 136 -8.06 -8.71 -2.29
N SER A 137 -7.28 -9.77 -2.19
CA SER A 137 -6.80 -10.32 -0.92
C SER A 137 -5.28 -10.29 -0.92
N TYR A 138 -4.69 -9.68 0.10
CA TYR A 138 -3.24 -9.70 0.31
C TYR A 138 -2.76 -11.15 0.52
N GLU A 139 -1.68 -11.53 -0.16
CA GLU A 139 -1.02 -12.82 0.06
C GLU A 139 0.33 -12.66 0.76
N LYS A 140 1.21 -11.83 0.20
CA LYS A 140 2.56 -11.65 0.72
C LYS A 140 3.22 -10.39 0.18
N ALA A 141 4.19 -9.90 0.93
CA ALA A 141 5.13 -8.86 0.51
C ALA A 141 6.57 -9.38 0.63
N VAL A 142 7.45 -8.95 -0.28
CA VAL A 142 8.87 -9.32 -0.31
C VAL A 142 9.71 -8.08 -0.64
N ILE A 143 10.64 -7.72 0.23
CA ILE A 143 11.57 -6.61 0.02
C ILE A 143 12.67 -6.99 -1.00
N SER A 144 13.11 -6.03 -1.82
CA SER A 144 14.26 -6.22 -2.71
C SER A 144 15.56 -6.40 -1.90
N PRO A 145 16.61 -7.02 -2.48
CA PRO A 145 17.88 -7.24 -1.78
C PRO A 145 18.56 -5.96 -1.27
N ASP A 146 18.37 -4.84 -1.96
CA ASP A 146 18.86 -3.52 -1.55
C ASP A 146 17.88 -2.70 -0.71
N GLU A 147 16.75 -3.28 -0.34
CA GLU A 147 15.71 -2.66 0.49
C GLU A 147 15.10 -1.37 -0.10
N SER A 148 15.24 -1.16 -1.41
CA SER A 148 14.72 0.01 -2.12
C SER A 148 13.33 -0.20 -2.70
N LYS A 149 12.87 -1.45 -2.85
CA LYS A 149 11.62 -1.79 -3.52
C LYS A 149 10.84 -2.85 -2.75
N LEU A 150 9.53 -2.78 -2.84
CA LEU A 150 8.60 -3.76 -2.27
C LEU A 150 7.83 -4.47 -3.38
N LEU A 151 7.86 -5.80 -3.36
CA LEU A 151 7.06 -6.67 -4.22
C LEU A 151 5.86 -7.16 -3.42
N VAL A 152 4.64 -6.86 -3.84
CA VAL A 152 3.42 -7.27 -3.15
C VAL A 152 2.57 -8.13 -4.08
N LYS A 153 2.11 -9.27 -3.58
CA LYS A 153 1.22 -10.18 -4.31
C LYS A 153 -0.18 -10.11 -3.73
N PHE A 154 -1.16 -9.98 -4.62
CA PHE A 154 -2.58 -9.99 -4.32
C PHE A 154 -3.31 -11.08 -5.09
N ASN A 155 -4.42 -11.56 -4.55
CA ASN A 155 -5.30 -12.53 -5.19
C ASN A 155 -6.71 -11.98 -5.37
N ARG A 156 -7.42 -12.51 -6.37
CA ARG A 156 -8.86 -12.35 -6.59
C ARG A 156 -9.49 -13.70 -6.85
N TYR A 157 -10.79 -13.79 -6.58
CA TYR A 157 -11.58 -15.01 -6.80
C TYR A 157 -11.00 -16.22 -6.05
N PRO A 158 -10.98 -16.20 -4.71
CA PRO A 158 -10.42 -17.28 -3.89
C PRO A 158 -11.10 -18.65 -4.11
N GLU A 159 -12.29 -18.66 -4.71
CA GLU A 159 -12.99 -19.87 -5.16
C GLU A 159 -12.28 -20.59 -6.31
N MET A 160 -11.48 -19.89 -7.12
CA MET A 160 -10.61 -20.50 -8.13
C MET A 160 -9.37 -21.10 -7.47
N LYS A 161 -8.95 -22.28 -7.94
CA LYS A 161 -7.79 -23.01 -7.41
C LYS A 161 -6.80 -23.31 -8.54
N PRO A 162 -5.68 -22.57 -8.64
CA PRO A 162 -5.28 -21.41 -7.85
C PRO A 162 -6.08 -20.13 -8.21
N PRO A 163 -6.15 -19.13 -7.31
CA PRO A 163 -6.84 -17.88 -7.57
C PRO A 163 -6.13 -17.06 -8.65
N LEU A 164 -6.84 -16.13 -9.29
CA LEU A 164 -6.19 -15.16 -10.16
C LEU A 164 -5.38 -14.20 -9.29
N SER A 165 -4.20 -13.81 -9.75
CA SER A 165 -3.27 -13.03 -8.95
C SER A 165 -2.71 -11.85 -9.72
N ASP A 166 -2.27 -10.85 -8.97
CA ASP A 166 -1.46 -9.77 -9.50
C ASP A 166 -0.28 -9.49 -8.58
N VAL A 167 0.74 -8.87 -9.15
CA VAL A 167 1.98 -8.54 -8.45
C VAL A 167 2.32 -7.08 -8.73
N VAL A 168 2.40 -6.30 -7.66
CA VAL A 168 2.71 -4.87 -7.70
C VAL A 168 4.12 -4.67 -7.17
N VAL A 169 4.92 -3.85 -7.85
CA VAL A 169 6.21 -3.38 -7.35
C VAL A 169 6.11 -1.90 -7.00
N VAL A 170 6.63 -1.54 -5.84
CA VAL A 170 6.68 -0.16 -5.34
C VAL A 170 8.13 0.24 -5.13
N ASP A 171 8.49 1.44 -5.60
CA ASP A 171 9.71 2.15 -5.24
C ASP A 171 9.51 2.81 -3.87
N LEU A 172 10.26 2.37 -2.85
CA LEU A 172 10.14 2.87 -1.47
C LEU A 172 10.88 4.18 -1.23
N ILE A 173 11.68 4.63 -2.20
CA ILE A 173 12.37 5.92 -2.14
C ILE A 173 11.46 7.00 -2.72
N ASN A 174 10.87 6.73 -3.89
CA ASN A 174 10.05 7.68 -4.63
C ASN A 174 8.54 7.50 -4.41
N TRP A 175 8.11 6.49 -3.63
CA TRP A 175 6.71 6.19 -3.33
C TRP A 175 5.81 6.06 -4.57
N GLN A 176 6.29 5.31 -5.56
CA GLN A 176 5.60 5.11 -6.84
C GLN A 176 5.55 3.64 -7.26
N SER A 177 4.50 3.25 -7.97
CA SER A 177 4.45 1.93 -8.59
C SER A 177 5.39 1.85 -9.79
N LEU A 178 6.15 0.76 -9.85
CA LEU A 178 7.02 0.39 -10.94
C LEU A 178 6.32 -0.60 -11.87
N THR A 179 6.64 -0.52 -13.15
CA THR A 179 6.11 -1.41 -14.20
C THR A 179 7.00 -2.64 -14.33
N LEU A 180 6.38 -3.81 -14.29
CA LEU A 180 7.01 -5.10 -14.63
C LEU A 180 6.94 -5.32 -16.14
N LYS A 181 8.10 -5.38 -16.81
CA LYS A 181 8.20 -5.68 -18.24
C LYS A 181 8.66 -7.10 -18.47
N ASN A 182 7.85 -7.84 -19.20
CA ASN A 182 8.22 -9.14 -19.73
C ASN A 182 9.02 -8.94 -21.02
N GLU A 183 10.29 -9.31 -21.01
CA GLU A 183 11.15 -9.25 -22.21
C GLU A 183 11.22 -10.61 -22.94
N GLU A 184 10.71 -11.67 -22.33
CA GLU A 184 10.85 -13.05 -22.81
C GLU A 184 9.68 -13.50 -23.68
N ASN A 185 8.46 -13.02 -23.41
CA ASN A 185 7.26 -13.38 -24.16
C ASN A 185 6.14 -12.33 -24.06
N ASP A 186 5.16 -12.41 -24.98
CA ASP A 186 4.00 -11.50 -25.02
C ASP A 186 2.83 -11.95 -24.12
N HIS A 187 3.04 -12.87 -23.17
CA HIS A 187 1.94 -13.34 -22.32
C HIS A 187 1.58 -12.31 -21.24
N ALA A 188 0.33 -11.86 -21.27
CA ALA A 188 -0.26 -11.01 -20.24
C ALA A 188 -0.64 -11.85 -19.00
N ILE A 189 0.31 -12.06 -18.09
CA ILE A 189 0.11 -12.84 -16.86
C ILE A 189 -0.13 -11.99 -15.59
N LEU A 190 -0.06 -10.67 -15.71
CA LEU A 190 -0.32 -9.69 -14.64
C LEU A 190 -1.77 -9.18 -14.71
N ASP A 191 -2.13 -8.23 -13.86
CA ASP A 191 -3.46 -7.57 -13.80
C ASP A 191 -4.60 -8.56 -13.52
N PHE A 192 -4.35 -9.59 -12.69
CA PHE A 192 -5.30 -10.66 -12.38
C PHE A 192 -5.75 -11.47 -13.61
N ASN A 193 -4.98 -11.52 -14.69
CA ASN A 193 -5.31 -12.33 -15.86
C ASN A 193 -4.89 -13.80 -15.70
N TRP A 194 -4.00 -14.10 -14.76
CA TRP A 194 -3.46 -15.45 -14.57
C TRP A 194 -3.21 -15.77 -13.09
N PRO A 195 -3.28 -17.04 -12.67
CA PRO A 195 -2.83 -17.43 -11.34
C PRO A 195 -1.31 -17.31 -11.19
N ILE A 196 -0.85 -16.73 -10.09
CA ILE A 196 0.58 -16.69 -9.79
C ILE A 196 0.86 -17.68 -8.66
N ILE A 197 1.78 -18.63 -8.88
CA ILE A 197 2.17 -19.62 -7.87
C ILE A 197 3.18 -18.99 -6.92
N SER A 198 4.19 -18.31 -7.47
CA SER A 198 5.21 -17.62 -6.68
C SER A 198 5.73 -16.39 -7.41
N ALA A 199 6.08 -15.37 -6.63
CA ALA A 199 6.82 -14.20 -7.08
C ALA A 199 7.95 -13.91 -6.09
N SER A 200 9.15 -13.61 -6.58
CA SER A 200 10.33 -13.31 -5.77
C SER A 200 11.35 -12.48 -6.54
N TRP A 201 12.16 -11.69 -5.84
CA TRP A 201 13.31 -11.01 -6.41
C TRP A 201 14.40 -12.00 -6.83
N ILE A 202 15.00 -11.77 -8.00
CA ILE A 202 16.27 -12.39 -8.42
C ILE A 202 17.42 -11.47 -8.01
N ASP A 203 17.26 -10.18 -8.29
CA ASP A 203 18.18 -9.09 -7.96
C ASP A 203 17.39 -7.81 -7.65
N ASN A 204 18.01 -6.63 -7.72
CA ASN A 204 17.36 -5.35 -7.38
C ASN A 204 16.41 -4.81 -8.46
N GLU A 205 16.43 -5.39 -9.66
CA GLU A 205 15.71 -4.91 -10.85
C GLU A 205 14.93 -6.02 -11.57
N THR A 206 15.05 -7.27 -11.13
CA THR A 206 14.45 -8.43 -11.80
C THR A 206 13.62 -9.24 -10.81
N VAL A 207 12.39 -9.53 -11.20
CA VAL A 207 11.45 -10.39 -10.47
C VAL A 207 11.22 -11.67 -11.25
N SER A 208 11.28 -12.80 -10.56
CA SER A 208 10.87 -14.11 -11.08
C SER A 208 9.43 -14.37 -10.69
N ILE A 209 8.56 -14.62 -11.68
CA ILE A 209 7.16 -15.00 -11.47
C ILE A 209 6.91 -16.38 -12.06
N SER A 210 6.38 -17.29 -11.24
CA SER A 210 6.04 -18.65 -11.66
C SER A 210 4.52 -18.81 -11.78
N VAL A 211 4.08 -19.32 -12.91
CA VAL A 211 2.67 -19.50 -13.28
C VAL A 211 2.41 -20.94 -13.73
N PRO A 212 1.17 -21.46 -13.62
CA PRO A 212 0.84 -22.75 -14.22
C PRO A 212 0.89 -22.64 -15.76
N GLU A 213 1.31 -23.69 -16.46
CA GLU A 213 1.31 -23.76 -17.93
C GLU A 213 -0.08 -23.55 -18.55
N THR A 214 -1.13 -23.91 -17.81
CA THR A 214 -2.54 -23.78 -18.22
C THR A 214 -3.38 -23.26 -17.06
N ILE A 215 -4.39 -22.43 -17.34
CA ILE A 215 -5.37 -22.00 -16.32
C ILE A 215 -6.20 -23.21 -15.89
N PRO A 216 -6.21 -23.57 -14.59
CA PRO A 216 -7.03 -24.68 -14.12
C PRO A 216 -8.52 -24.38 -14.28
N GLN A 217 -9.28 -25.34 -14.80
CA GLN A 217 -10.73 -25.20 -14.88
C GLN A 217 -11.34 -25.43 -13.50
N ALA A 218 -12.31 -24.60 -13.10
CA ALA A 218 -12.95 -24.62 -11.78
C ALA A 218 -13.57 -25.98 -11.35
N ASN A 219 -13.69 -26.93 -12.28
CA ASN A 219 -14.28 -28.24 -12.06
C ASN A 219 -13.26 -29.40 -11.91
N GLU A 220 -11.95 -29.15 -11.91
CA GLU A 220 -10.96 -30.19 -11.65
C GLU A 220 -10.81 -30.45 -10.15
N VAL A 221 -11.86 -31.01 -9.55
CA VAL A 221 -11.85 -31.53 -8.19
C VAL A 221 -11.55 -33.04 -8.23
N GLU A 222 -10.44 -33.40 -7.61
CA GLU A 222 -10.06 -34.73 -7.12
C GLU A 222 -9.79 -35.84 -8.17
N GLY A 223 -8.50 -36.13 -8.37
CA GLY A 223 -8.06 -37.37 -8.99
C GLY A 223 -6.55 -37.45 -9.21
N ASN A 224 -5.84 -38.01 -8.23
CA ASN A 224 -4.46 -38.50 -8.29
C ASN A 224 -3.30 -37.50 -8.17
N ASN A 225 -2.51 -37.72 -7.11
CA ASN A 225 -1.18 -37.18 -6.81
C ASN A 225 -0.11 -37.54 -7.87
N ALA A 226 -0.22 -37.07 -9.12
CA ALA A 226 0.83 -37.31 -10.12
C ALA A 226 1.10 -36.17 -11.11
N ASN A 227 0.26 -35.14 -11.20
CA ASN A 227 0.56 -33.95 -11.98
C ASN A 227 0.61 -32.74 -11.03
N LYS A 228 1.78 -32.49 -10.43
CA LYS A 228 2.14 -31.09 -10.14
C LYS A 228 2.04 -30.40 -11.49
N GLY A 229 0.98 -29.60 -11.69
CA GLY A 229 0.78 -28.86 -12.93
C GLY A 229 2.10 -28.22 -13.33
N LYS A 230 2.54 -28.43 -14.57
CA LYS A 230 3.82 -27.89 -15.02
C LYS A 230 3.81 -26.39 -14.80
N VAL A 231 4.92 -25.88 -14.28
CA VAL A 231 5.08 -24.49 -13.90
C VAL A 231 6.07 -23.86 -14.86
N THR A 232 5.68 -22.73 -15.45
CA THR A 232 6.56 -21.89 -16.24
C THR A 232 7.00 -20.72 -15.38
N THR A 233 8.27 -20.37 -15.44
CA THR A 233 8.80 -19.18 -14.79
C THR A 233 9.14 -18.14 -15.85
N VAL A 234 8.71 -16.91 -15.61
CA VAL A 234 8.91 -15.76 -16.48
C VAL A 234 9.63 -14.69 -15.67
N GLN A 235 10.65 -14.08 -16.26
CA GLN A 235 11.37 -12.97 -15.64
C GLN A 235 10.81 -11.62 -16.09
N PHE A 236 10.66 -10.72 -15.13
CA PHE A 236 10.20 -9.36 -15.36
C PHE A 236 11.27 -8.37 -14.93
N HIS A 237 11.60 -7.45 -15.82
CA HIS A 237 12.44 -6.32 -15.49
C HIS A 237 11.60 -5.17 -14.93
N VAL A 238 12.01 -4.62 -13.80
CA VAL A 238 11.34 -3.54 -13.10
C VAL A 238 11.77 -2.22 -13.70
N THR A 239 10.81 -1.44 -14.18
CA THR A 239 11.09 -0.13 -14.81
C THR A 239 10.13 0.94 -14.32
N ASN A 240 10.52 2.22 -14.42
CA ASN A 240 9.62 3.32 -14.12
C ASN A 240 8.40 3.32 -15.06
N LYS A 241 7.23 3.69 -14.53
CA LYS A 241 6.02 3.90 -15.31
C LYS A 241 6.27 5.03 -16.31
N LYS A 242 6.10 4.75 -17.61
CA LYS A 242 6.23 5.74 -18.68
C LYS A 242 4.98 6.61 -18.79
#